data_AF-A0A7R8H6H2-F1
#
_entry.id   AF-A0A7R8H6H2-F1
#
_cell.length_a   1.000
_cell.length_b   1.000
_cell.length_c   1.000
_cell.angle_alpha   90.00
_cell.angle_beta   90.00
_cell.angle_gamma   90.00
#
_symmetry.space_group_name_H-M   'P 1'
#
loop_
_entity.id
_entity.type
_entity.pdbx_description
1 polymer ?
#
loop_
_entity_poly.entity_id
_entity_poly.type
_entity_poly.pdbx_seq_one_letter_code
_entity_poly.pdbx_strand_id
1 'polypeptide(L)'
;MGTKMLVNNDAGVLNINCCDPLGRSALLMAIDNENLEMVELLLDNKVETKDALLHAINEEYVEAVEVLLEHEESIHKEGELHSWEAVSPDTANFTPDITPLILASHRDNYEIIKILLDRGAVLPMPHDVR
;
A
#
# COMPACT_ATOMS: atom_id res chain seq x y z
N MET A 1 10.60 -5.92 23.70
CA MET A 1 11.90 -5.22 23.52
C MET A 1 12.79 -5.98 22.52
N GLY A 2 12.27 -6.35 21.34
CA GLY A 2 12.96 -7.33 20.47
C GLY A 2 12.90 -7.10 18.95
N THR A 3 12.09 -6.17 18.44
CA THR A 3 11.95 -5.95 16.98
C THR A 3 12.77 -4.80 16.42
N LYS A 4 13.30 -3.89 17.26
CA LYS A 4 14.04 -2.69 16.82
C LYS A 4 15.49 -2.90 16.34
N MET A 5 16.02 -4.12 16.34
CA MET A 5 17.46 -4.36 16.16
C MET A 5 17.92 -4.65 14.73
N LEU A 6 17.01 -4.83 13.75
CA LEU A 6 17.42 -5.19 12.38
C LEU A 6 17.57 -4.00 11.43
N VAL A 7 17.23 -2.78 11.85
CA VAL A 7 17.32 -1.59 10.98
C VAL A 7 18.53 -0.70 11.28
N ASN A 8 19.39 -1.11 12.22
CA ASN A 8 20.63 -0.37 12.49
C ASN A 8 21.73 -0.75 11.50
N ASN A 9 21.89 0.19 10.57
CA ASN A 9 22.86 0.35 9.52
C ASN A 9 24.31 0.28 10.05
N ASP A 10 24.99 -0.88 9.88
CA ASP A 10 26.46 -0.99 9.71
C ASP A 10 26.94 -2.43 9.45
N ALA A 11 26.37 -3.06 8.41
CA ALA A 11 26.95 -4.26 7.79
C ALA A 11 26.52 -4.31 6.32
N GLY A 12 27.35 -3.81 5.40
CA GLY A 12 27.26 -4.06 3.96
C GLY A 12 25.86 -3.99 3.32
N VAL A 13 25.31 -2.77 3.18
CA VAL A 13 24.15 -2.40 2.33
C VAL A 13 23.02 -3.44 2.29
N LEU A 14 22.31 -3.58 3.41
CA LEU A 14 21.02 -4.29 3.43
C LEU A 14 20.03 -3.52 2.53
N ASN A 15 19.57 -4.14 1.44
CA ASN A 15 18.49 -3.57 0.64
C ASN A 15 17.17 -3.75 1.39
N ILE A 16 16.60 -2.64 1.90
CA ILE A 16 15.33 -2.66 2.63
C ILE A 16 14.13 -3.00 1.73
N ASN A 17 14.26 -2.78 0.41
CA ASN A 17 13.25 -3.08 -0.60
C ASN A 17 13.51 -4.45 -1.27
N CYS A 18 14.21 -5.36 -0.58
CA CYS A 18 14.39 -6.70 -1.11
C CYS A 18 13.05 -7.47 -1.17
N CYS A 19 12.95 -8.36 -2.15
CA CYS A 19 11.80 -9.24 -2.33
C CYS A 19 12.23 -10.70 -2.19
N ASP A 20 11.30 -11.55 -1.77
CA ASP A 20 11.47 -12.99 -1.82
C ASP A 20 11.44 -13.52 -3.28
N PRO A 21 11.69 -14.81 -3.52
CA PRO A 21 11.61 -15.40 -4.87
C PRO A 21 10.22 -15.31 -5.54
N LEU A 22 9.17 -14.97 -4.77
CA LEU A 22 7.81 -14.77 -5.26
C LEU A 22 7.51 -13.27 -5.50
N GLY A 23 8.48 -12.38 -5.30
CA GLY A 23 8.33 -10.93 -5.51
C GLY A 23 7.73 -10.19 -4.31
N ARG A 24 7.50 -10.84 -3.17
CA ARG A 24 6.87 -10.22 -2.00
C ARG A 24 7.90 -9.42 -1.20
N SER A 25 7.57 -8.18 -0.88
CA SER A 25 8.37 -7.33 0.00
C SER A 25 8.08 -7.64 1.47
N ALA A 26 8.95 -7.17 2.37
CA ALA A 26 8.73 -7.25 3.81
C ALA A 26 7.40 -6.58 4.24
N LEU A 27 7.00 -5.50 3.54
CA LEU A 27 5.76 -4.77 3.82
C LEU A 27 4.52 -5.61 3.47
N LEU A 28 4.50 -6.27 2.31
CA LEU A 28 3.40 -7.17 1.94
C LEU A 28 3.29 -8.34 2.93
N MET A 29 4.43 -8.91 3.35
CA MET A 29 4.43 -9.96 4.37
C MET A 29 3.92 -9.46 5.73
N ALA A 30 4.18 -8.21 6.11
CA ALA A 30 3.65 -7.64 7.35
C ALA A 30 2.12 -7.48 7.29
N ILE A 31 1.59 -7.08 6.13
CA ILE A 31 0.16 -6.98 5.86
C ILE A 31 -0.50 -8.37 5.90
N ASP A 32 0.07 -9.36 5.19
CA ASP A 32 -0.44 -10.75 5.18
C ASP A 32 -0.53 -11.37 6.59
N ASN A 33 0.33 -10.93 7.52
CA ASN A 33 0.36 -11.41 8.90
C ASN A 33 -0.40 -10.49 9.88
N GLU A 34 -1.14 -9.50 9.38
CA GLU A 34 -1.88 -8.50 10.18
C GLU A 34 -1.02 -7.86 11.28
N ASN A 35 0.25 -7.56 10.97
CA ASN A 35 1.21 -7.04 11.94
C ASN A 35 1.40 -5.53 11.76
N LEU A 36 0.50 -4.75 12.36
CA LEU A 36 0.50 -3.28 12.27
C LEU A 36 1.85 -2.67 12.71
N GLU A 37 2.41 -3.18 13.80
CA GLU A 37 3.64 -2.65 14.39
C GLU A 37 4.83 -2.81 13.43
N MET A 38 4.84 -3.88 12.65
CA MET A 38 5.83 -4.08 11.59
C MET A 38 5.55 -3.19 10.38
N VAL A 39 4.28 -3.00 10.01
CA VAL A 39 3.89 -2.06 8.94
C VAL A 39 4.38 -0.65 9.27
N GLU A 40 4.04 -0.12 10.45
CA GLU A 40 4.50 1.18 10.93
C GLU A 40 6.03 1.29 10.94
N LEU A 41 6.72 0.27 11.48
CA LEU A 41 8.18 0.26 11.51
C LEU A 41 8.80 0.30 10.11
N LEU A 42 8.24 -0.42 9.14
CA LEU A 42 8.76 -0.42 7.78
C LEU A 42 8.52 0.92 7.07
N LEU A 43 7.36 1.55 7.30
CA LEU A 43 7.04 2.88 6.77
C LEU A 43 7.94 3.96 7.36
N ASP A 44 8.22 3.91 8.67
CA ASP A 44 9.18 4.79 9.35
C ASP A 44 10.58 4.71 8.73
N ASN A 45 10.94 3.53 8.21
CA ASN A 45 12.21 3.27 7.53
C ASN A 45 12.16 3.52 6.02
N LYS A 46 11.09 4.14 5.52
CA LYS A 46 10.94 4.59 4.13
C LYS A 46 11.07 3.46 3.10
N VAL A 47 10.49 2.31 3.41
CA VAL A 47 10.31 1.22 2.44
C VAL A 47 9.40 1.69 1.29
N GLU A 48 9.68 1.22 0.08
CA GLU A 48 8.79 1.46 -1.06
C GLU A 48 7.43 0.78 -0.83
N THR A 49 6.36 1.57 -0.78
CA THR A 49 4.99 1.09 -0.56
C THR A 49 4.41 0.38 -1.77
N LYS A 50 4.64 0.89 -2.99
CA LYS A 50 4.13 0.32 -4.25
C LYS A 50 2.60 0.07 -4.16
N ASP A 51 2.16 -1.14 -4.47
CA ASP A 51 0.78 -1.61 -4.41
C ASP A 51 0.35 -2.12 -3.02
N ALA A 52 1.13 -1.87 -1.96
CA ALA A 52 0.81 -2.31 -0.60
C ALA A 52 -0.56 -1.83 -0.12
N LEU A 53 -1.00 -0.62 -0.50
CA LEU A 53 -2.34 -0.13 -0.17
C LEU A 53 -3.43 -1.02 -0.80
N LEU A 54 -3.30 -1.34 -2.09
CA LEU A 54 -4.25 -2.22 -2.78
C LEU A 54 -4.25 -3.62 -2.17
N HIS A 55 -3.06 -4.12 -1.78
CA HIS A 55 -2.92 -5.39 -1.09
C HIS A 55 -3.61 -5.39 0.27
N ALA A 56 -3.43 -4.35 1.09
CA ALA A 56 -4.12 -4.23 2.39
C ALA A 56 -5.65 -4.17 2.24
N ILE A 57 -6.16 -3.51 1.19
CA ILE A 57 -7.59 -3.52 0.87
C ILE A 57 -8.06 -4.92 0.45
N ASN A 58 -7.25 -5.63 -0.35
CA ASN A 58 -7.57 -7.00 -0.74
C ASN A 58 -7.58 -7.98 0.44
N GLU A 59 -6.73 -7.77 1.44
CA GLU A 59 -6.73 -8.54 2.69
C GLU A 59 -7.75 -8.01 3.72
N GLU A 60 -8.50 -6.95 3.39
CA GLU A 60 -9.51 -6.32 4.26
C GLU A 60 -8.95 -5.82 5.60
N TYR A 61 -7.65 -5.49 5.63
CA TYR A 61 -6.95 -5.07 6.84
C TYR A 61 -7.09 -3.55 7.07
N VAL A 62 -8.17 -3.15 7.73
CA VAL A 62 -8.59 -1.75 7.90
C VAL A 62 -7.51 -0.86 8.53
N GLU A 63 -6.87 -1.29 9.62
CA GLU A 63 -5.89 -0.47 10.32
C GLU A 63 -4.65 -0.20 9.46
N ALA A 64 -4.19 -1.19 8.70
CA ALA A 64 -3.09 -0.97 7.76
C ALA A 64 -3.49 -0.04 6.61
N VAL A 65 -4.74 -0.10 6.14
CA VAL A 65 -5.25 0.84 5.13
C VAL A 65 -5.19 2.28 5.63
N GLU A 66 -5.60 2.55 6.87
CA GLU A 66 -5.51 3.89 7.45
C GLU A 66 -4.07 4.38 7.54
N VAL A 67 -3.16 3.57 8.09
CA VAL A 67 -1.74 3.93 8.22
C VAL A 67 -1.07 4.14 6.86
N LEU A 68 -1.39 3.32 5.86
CA LEU A 68 -0.84 3.45 4.50
C LEU A 68 -1.37 4.71 3.80
N LEU A 69 -2.65 5.06 3.99
CA LEU A 69 -3.22 6.30 3.45
C LEU A 69 -2.58 7.54 4.09
N GLU A 70 -2.43 7.55 5.42
CA GLU A 70 -1.73 8.63 6.14
C GLU A 70 -0.28 8.79 5.67
N HIS A 71 0.41 7.67 5.47
CA HIS A 71 1.76 7.70 4.92
C HIS A 71 1.78 8.27 3.50
N GLU A 72 0.87 7.82 2.62
CA GLU A 72 0.77 8.34 1.25
C GLU A 72 0.51 9.84 1.25
N GLU A 73 -0.45 10.33 2.04
CA GLU A 73 -0.76 11.76 2.15
C GLU A 73 0.46 12.60 2.60
N SER A 74 1.36 12.00 3.40
CA SER A 74 2.58 12.67 3.86
C SER A 74 3.69 12.76 2.81
N ILE A 75 3.74 11.84 1.85
CA ILE A 75 4.80 11.76 0.83
C ILE A 75 4.35 12.24 -0.55
N HIS A 76 3.05 12.16 -0.83
CA HIS A 76 2.47 12.46 -2.13
C HIS A 76 2.56 13.95 -2.45
N LYS A 77 2.83 14.27 -3.72
CA LYS A 77 2.87 15.64 -4.23
C LYS A 77 1.82 15.81 -5.30
N GLU A 78 1.10 16.92 -5.24
CA GLU A 78 0.09 17.25 -6.24
C GLU A 78 0.67 17.18 -7.67
N GLY A 79 0.03 16.37 -8.53
CA GLY A 79 0.41 16.18 -9.93
C GLY A 79 1.37 15.02 -10.19
N GLU A 80 1.89 14.35 -9.15
CA GLU A 80 2.56 13.06 -9.28
C GLU A 80 1.53 11.91 -9.19
N LEU A 81 1.89 10.73 -9.71
CA LEU A 81 1.07 9.53 -9.56
C LEU A 81 1.14 9.04 -8.10
N HIS A 82 0.07 8.40 -7.63
CA HIS A 82 0.11 7.72 -6.34
C HIS A 82 1.03 6.50 -6.37
N SER A 83 1.50 6.07 -5.19
CA SER A 83 2.42 4.92 -5.08
C SER A 83 1.87 3.64 -5.75
N TRP A 84 0.56 3.40 -5.65
CA TRP A 84 -0.10 2.24 -6.28
C TRP A 84 -0.31 2.39 -7.79
N GLU A 85 -0.23 3.61 -8.33
CA GLU A 85 -0.34 3.90 -9.77
C GLU A 85 1.02 3.89 -10.46
N ALA A 86 2.09 4.21 -9.71
CA ALA A 86 3.46 4.31 -10.23
C ALA A 86 4.18 2.95 -10.35
N VAL A 87 3.51 1.83 -10.06
CA VAL A 87 4.10 0.50 -10.10
C VAL A 87 4.39 0.07 -11.54
N SER A 88 5.57 -0.51 -11.79
CA SER A 88 5.92 -1.04 -13.11
C SER A 88 4.93 -2.14 -13.53
N PRO A 89 4.45 -2.15 -14.78
CA PRO A 89 3.59 -3.23 -15.29
C PRO A 89 4.20 -4.63 -15.17
N ASP A 90 5.53 -4.73 -15.16
CA ASP A 90 6.23 -6.01 -15.03
C ASP A 90 6.16 -6.60 -13.61
N THR A 91 5.82 -5.78 -12.61
CA THR A 91 5.81 -6.14 -11.18
C THR A 91 4.48 -5.88 -10.49
N ALA A 92 3.50 -5.31 -11.18
CA ALA A 92 2.22 -4.95 -10.60
C ALA A 92 1.35 -6.20 -10.37
N ASN A 93 0.79 -6.34 -9.16
CA ASN A 93 -0.18 -7.41 -8.87
C ASN A 93 -1.60 -7.07 -9.33
N PHE A 94 -1.88 -5.78 -9.51
CA PHE A 94 -3.18 -5.26 -9.92
C PHE A 94 -3.10 -4.63 -11.31
N THR A 95 -4.20 -4.65 -12.04
CA THR A 95 -4.29 -3.95 -13.32
C THR A 95 -4.35 -2.44 -13.08
N PRO A 96 -3.80 -1.61 -13.99
CA PRO A 96 -3.65 -0.17 -13.77
C PRO A 96 -4.97 0.61 -13.67
N ASP A 97 -6.09 -0.01 -14.02
CA ASP A 97 -7.45 0.54 -13.88
C ASP A 97 -8.05 0.34 -12.48
N ILE A 98 -7.42 -0.48 -11.63
CA ILE A 98 -7.90 -0.73 -10.26
C ILE A 98 -7.42 0.39 -9.33
N THR A 99 -8.36 1.21 -8.89
CA THR A 99 -8.15 2.20 -7.83
C THR A 99 -8.50 1.62 -6.45
N PRO A 100 -7.99 2.19 -5.34
CA PRO A 100 -8.36 1.77 -3.98
C PRO A 100 -9.88 1.70 -3.76
N LEU A 101 -10.63 2.69 -4.26
CA LEU A 101 -12.09 2.75 -4.10
C LEU A 101 -12.82 1.68 -4.94
N ILE A 102 -12.34 1.41 -6.16
CA ILE A 102 -12.86 0.31 -7.00
C ILE A 102 -12.63 -1.02 -6.28
N LEU A 103 -11.40 -1.28 -5.80
CA LEU A 103 -11.07 -2.54 -5.14
C LEU A 103 -11.86 -2.74 -3.84
N ALA A 104 -11.98 -1.71 -3.00
CA ALA A 104 -12.80 -1.75 -1.79
C ALA A 104 -14.27 -2.06 -2.10
N SER A 105 -14.79 -1.50 -3.20
CA SER A 105 -16.15 -1.80 -3.69
C SER A 105 -16.29 -3.25 -4.15
N HIS A 106 -15.27 -3.84 -4.79
CA HIS A 106 -15.27 -5.27 -5.13
C HIS A 106 -15.26 -6.19 -3.91
N ARG A 107 -14.67 -5.76 -2.80
CA ARG A 107 -14.65 -6.50 -1.52
C ARG A 107 -15.90 -6.28 -0.66
N ASP A 108 -16.80 -5.37 -1.05
CA ASP A 108 -17.99 -4.98 -0.27
C ASP A 108 -17.65 -4.53 1.18
N ASN A 109 -16.45 -3.95 1.36
CA ASN A 109 -15.97 -3.51 2.67
C ASN A 109 -16.35 -2.04 2.92
N TYR A 110 -17.51 -1.83 3.56
CA TYR A 110 -18.09 -0.51 3.84
C TYR A 110 -17.21 0.39 4.70
N GLU A 111 -16.38 -0.19 5.56
CA GLU A 111 -15.49 0.59 6.44
C GLU A 111 -14.37 1.22 5.63
N ILE A 112 -13.68 0.43 4.80
CA ILE A 112 -12.65 0.93 3.89
C ILE A 112 -13.25 1.91 2.88
N ILE A 113 -14.42 1.60 2.31
CA ILE A 113 -15.12 2.51 1.39
C ILE A 113 -15.36 3.86 2.07
N LYS A 114 -15.87 3.85 3.31
CA LYS A 114 -16.11 5.09 4.06
C LYS A 114 -14.83 5.86 4.31
N ILE A 115 -13.75 5.19 4.74
CA ILE A 115 -12.42 5.80 4.95
C ILE A 115 -11.93 6.51 3.68
N LEU A 116 -12.06 5.86 2.52
CA LEU A 116 -11.64 6.42 1.22
C LEU A 116 -12.52 7.61 0.80
N LEU A 117 -13.84 7.52 0.98
CA LEU A 117 -14.78 8.59 0.63
C LEU A 117 -14.62 9.81 1.54
N ASP A 118 -14.39 9.62 2.85
CA ASP A 118 -14.14 10.69 3.81
C ASP A 118 -12.83 11.44 3.48
N ARG A 119 -11.87 10.78 2.82
CA ARG A 119 -10.63 11.35 2.28
C ARG A 119 -10.77 11.92 0.85
N GLY A 120 -11.98 11.93 0.29
CA GLY A 120 -12.26 12.56 -1.01
C GLY A 120 -11.97 11.69 -2.23
N ALA A 121 -11.80 10.37 -2.07
CA ALA A 121 -11.69 9.47 -3.21
C ALA A 121 -12.96 9.53 -4.08
N VAL A 122 -12.76 9.53 -5.41
CA VAL A 122 -13.85 9.61 -6.38
C VAL A 122 -13.73 8.50 -7.42
N LEU A 123 -14.87 8.04 -7.95
CA LEU A 123 -14.89 7.14 -9.10
C LEU A 123 -14.90 7.96 -10.40
N PRO A 124 -14.05 7.64 -11.38
CA PRO A 124 -14.14 8.28 -12.69
C PRO A 124 -15.44 7.87 -13.37
N MET A 125 -16.14 8.86 -13.94
CA MET A 125 -17.32 8.58 -14.76
C MET A 125 -16.88 7.83 -16.02
N PRO A 126 -17.55 6.70 -16.37
CA PRO A 126 -17.24 6.00 -17.60
C PRO A 126 -17.50 6.90 -18.81
N HIS A 127 -16.77 6.67 -19.89
CA HIS A 127 -16.99 7.38 -21.14
C HIS A 127 -18.40 7.08 -21.69
N ASP A 128 -18.98 8.03 -22.43
CA ASP A 128 -20.27 7.82 -23.09
C ASP A 128 -20.22 6.61 -24.03
N VAL A 129 -21.35 5.92 -24.14
CA VAL A 129 -21.54 4.81 -25.08
C VAL A 129 -21.64 5.39 -26.50
N ARG A 130 -20.80 4.91 -27.41
CA ARG A 130 -20.86 5.27 -28.85
C ARG A 130 -21.89 4.44 -29.60
#